data_AF-A0A7C5VJJ9-F1
#
_entry.id   AF-A0A7C5VJJ9-F1
#
_cell.length_a   1.000
_cell.length_b   1.000
_cell.length_c   1.000
_cell.angle_alpha   90.00
_cell.angle_beta   90.00
_cell.angle_gamma   90.00
#
_symmetry.space_group_name_H-M   'P 1'
#
loop_
_entity.id
_entity.type
_entity.pdbx_description
1 polymer ?
#
loop_
_entity_poly.entity_id
_entity_poly.type
_entity_poly.pdbx_seq_one_letter_code
_entity_poly.pdbx_strand_id
1 'polypeptide(L)'
;MWDKENDKLDNIMRLKQELEKDLKKRGLLKEKKTDQKQQTVDETTMKRLREAVTVSAHIVEERSLTPYDINAQDYDAGLDDVMKTLKVFFTRTDNLQRKTVFDGLIKLLTGDLRGAVNTFSQSNLIEARYNHLLAKLYSGEDVSQELAKFLKDNPDSIYPILLLLQNELHKGRLDGVEKILQVLAKKSKFWELVYTVFCSTATEDQINNAIRERIFASLVVLLSVYVDPTREYPIQSHTCLNVHKAFLRGETVQAPNWCPFGVVAMEARRYLSGYRPELDRLRKLEKYPEAKLLLGFIYYNEGSKAIAKDYFERFESQIQNFDVYLKPSRSGKIGIEQFTKIVRFDTSFEKVTEKSNIIHILEGNPQKDIYVVYKNLEFVRLVFSEEYCAVVNK
;
A
#
# COMPACT_ATOMS: atom_id res chain seq x y z
N MET A 1 3.89 -38.57 -7.61
CA MET A 1 2.75 -37.86 -6.99
C MET A 1 1.93 -37.06 -8.01
N TRP A 2 2.47 -36.74 -9.20
CA TRP A 2 1.73 -36.16 -10.33
C TRP A 2 0.78 -37.12 -11.08
N ASP A 3 1.03 -38.44 -11.07
CA ASP A 3 0.13 -39.39 -11.75
C ASP A 3 -1.28 -39.47 -11.13
N LYS A 4 -1.39 -39.26 -9.81
CA LYS A 4 -2.69 -39.31 -9.11
C LYS A 4 -3.60 -38.10 -9.38
N GLU A 5 -3.06 -36.98 -9.86
CA GLU A 5 -3.85 -35.80 -10.23
C GLU A 5 -4.40 -35.91 -11.66
N ASN A 6 -3.63 -36.49 -12.58
CA ASN A 6 -4.11 -36.82 -13.92
C ASN A 6 -5.22 -37.88 -13.89
N ASP A 7 -5.09 -38.92 -13.07
CA ASP A 7 -6.13 -39.95 -12.92
C ASP A 7 -7.45 -39.36 -12.39
N LYS A 8 -7.38 -38.33 -11.53
CA LYS A 8 -8.57 -37.60 -11.05
C LYS A 8 -9.19 -36.76 -12.16
N LEU A 9 -8.38 -36.10 -12.97
CA LEU A 9 -8.85 -35.27 -14.09
C LEU A 9 -9.56 -36.13 -15.15
N ASP A 10 -8.98 -37.29 -15.49
CA ASP A 10 -9.57 -38.24 -16.43
C ASP A 10 -10.87 -38.85 -15.89
N ASN A 11 -10.94 -39.12 -14.59
CA ASN A 11 -12.19 -39.57 -13.96
C ASN A 11 -13.29 -38.50 -14.02
N ILE A 12 -12.94 -37.24 -13.77
CA ILE A 12 -13.89 -36.11 -13.85
C ILE A 12 -14.39 -35.94 -15.30
N MET A 13 -13.50 -36.09 -16.29
CA MET A 13 -13.87 -36.01 -17.71
C MET A 13 -14.77 -37.16 -18.15
N ARG A 14 -14.55 -38.38 -17.64
CA ARG A 14 -15.44 -39.52 -17.84
C ARG A 14 -16.81 -39.30 -17.21
N LEU A 15 -16.86 -38.87 -15.95
CA LEU A 15 -18.11 -38.57 -15.24
C LEU A 15 -18.92 -37.49 -15.95
N LYS A 16 -18.25 -36.45 -16.48
CA LYS A 16 -18.88 -35.42 -17.31
C LYS A 16 -19.50 -36.00 -18.58
N GLN A 17 -18.79 -36.86 -19.29
CA GLN A 17 -19.30 -37.50 -20.51
C GLN A 17 -20.47 -38.46 -20.23
N GLU A 18 -20.46 -39.15 -19.10
CA GLU A 18 -21.58 -40.01 -18.68
C GLU A 18 -22.81 -39.19 -18.28
N LEU A 19 -22.63 -38.09 -17.54
CA LEU A 19 -23.70 -37.14 -17.22
C LEU A 19 -24.31 -36.52 -18.48
N GLU A 20 -23.50 -36.14 -19.46
CA GLU A 20 -24.00 -35.62 -20.75
C GLU A 20 -24.79 -36.66 -21.55
N LYS A 21 -24.39 -37.94 -21.50
CA LYS A 21 -25.14 -39.05 -22.12
C LYS A 21 -26.47 -39.32 -21.41
N ASP A 22 -26.48 -39.29 -20.09
CA ASP A 22 -27.70 -39.51 -19.30
C ASP A 22 -28.69 -38.36 -19.44
N LEU A 23 -28.21 -37.11 -19.48
CA LEU A 23 -29.03 -35.93 -19.73
C LEU A 23 -29.62 -35.91 -21.16
N LYS A 24 -28.89 -36.45 -22.15
CA LYS A 24 -29.41 -36.68 -23.51
C LYS A 24 -30.49 -37.78 -23.54
N LYS A 25 -30.28 -38.91 -22.84
CA LYS A 25 -31.29 -39.98 -22.73
C LYS A 25 -32.56 -39.53 -22.01
N ARG A 26 -32.44 -38.61 -21.05
CA ARG A 26 -33.58 -38.02 -20.31
C ARG A 26 -34.27 -36.87 -21.07
N GLY A 27 -33.83 -36.54 -22.29
CA GLY A 27 -34.45 -35.51 -23.13
C GLY A 27 -34.25 -34.06 -22.66
N LEU A 28 -33.31 -33.82 -21.72
CA LEU A 28 -33.08 -32.52 -21.09
C LEU A 28 -32.02 -31.66 -21.82
N LEU A 29 -31.31 -32.25 -22.80
CA LEU A 29 -30.32 -31.57 -23.64
C LEU A 29 -30.84 -31.46 -25.08
N LYS A 30 -31.26 -30.26 -25.49
CA LYS A 30 -31.58 -29.95 -26.90
C LYS A 30 -30.28 -29.80 -27.70
N GLU A 31 -30.17 -30.54 -28.80
CA GLU A 31 -29.07 -30.39 -29.75
C GLU A 31 -29.12 -29.00 -30.39
N LYS A 32 -28.04 -28.23 -30.24
CA LYS A 32 -27.83 -27.02 -31.04
C LYS A 32 -27.55 -27.44 -32.47
N LYS A 33 -28.46 -27.09 -33.39
CA LYS A 33 -28.21 -27.16 -34.83
C LYS A 33 -26.95 -26.37 -35.17
N THR A 34 -25.99 -27.09 -35.73
CA THR A 34 -24.83 -26.57 -36.44
C THR A 34 -25.29 -25.87 -37.70
N ASP A 35 -25.08 -24.55 -37.77
CA ASP A 35 -24.83 -23.81 -39.00
C ASP A 35 -24.18 -22.48 -38.64
N GLN A 36 -22.85 -22.46 -38.61
CA GLN A 36 -22.03 -21.31 -39.00
C GLN A 36 -20.56 -21.72 -39.05
N LYS A 37 -19.97 -21.47 -40.22
CA LYS A 37 -18.56 -21.51 -40.64
C LYS A 37 -17.54 -21.78 -39.52
N GLN A 38 -16.65 -22.75 -39.77
CA GLN A 38 -15.33 -22.79 -39.15
C GLN A 38 -14.69 -21.40 -39.25
N GLN A 39 -14.79 -20.62 -38.16
CA GLN A 39 -13.92 -19.47 -37.95
C GLN A 39 -12.55 -20.07 -37.70
N THR A 40 -11.69 -20.00 -38.72
CA THR A 40 -10.26 -19.87 -38.50
C THR A 40 -10.09 -18.91 -37.34
N VAL A 41 -9.49 -19.40 -36.26
CA VAL A 41 -9.23 -18.63 -35.06
C VAL A 41 -8.58 -17.34 -35.51
N ASP A 42 -9.34 -16.25 -35.40
CA ASP A 42 -9.00 -14.95 -35.91
C ASP A 42 -7.62 -14.58 -35.36
N GLU A 43 -6.63 -14.43 -36.26
CA GLU A 43 -5.26 -14.08 -35.87
C GLU A 43 -5.26 -12.77 -35.07
N THR A 44 -6.24 -11.88 -35.24
CA THR A 44 -6.37 -10.67 -34.42
C THR A 44 -6.92 -10.97 -33.02
N THR A 45 -7.72 -12.03 -32.85
CA THR A 45 -8.19 -12.51 -31.54
C THR A 45 -7.10 -13.32 -30.82
N MET A 46 -6.31 -14.14 -31.54
CA MET A 46 -5.12 -14.79 -30.97
C MET A 46 -3.98 -13.80 -30.72
N LYS A 47 -3.85 -12.75 -31.52
CA LYS A 47 -2.94 -11.64 -31.28
C LYS A 47 -3.41 -10.81 -30.09
N ARG A 48 -4.71 -10.53 -29.93
CA ARG A 48 -5.28 -9.91 -28.72
C ARG A 48 -5.15 -10.79 -27.48
N LEU A 49 -5.26 -12.11 -27.61
CA LEU A 49 -5.06 -13.05 -26.49
C LEU A 49 -3.58 -13.23 -26.15
N ARG A 50 -2.67 -13.19 -27.14
CA ARG A 50 -1.21 -13.14 -26.91
C ARG A 50 -0.75 -11.76 -26.41
N GLU A 51 -1.40 -10.69 -26.86
CA GLU A 51 -1.26 -9.31 -26.36
C GLU A 51 -1.83 -9.18 -24.95
N ALA A 52 -2.93 -9.88 -24.62
CA ALA A 52 -3.48 -10.00 -23.27
C ALA A 52 -2.57 -10.82 -22.33
N VAL A 53 -1.86 -11.81 -22.88
CA VAL A 53 -0.77 -12.53 -22.19
C VAL A 53 0.53 -11.70 -22.16
N THR A 54 0.57 -10.54 -22.82
CA THR A 54 1.63 -9.51 -22.73
C THR A 54 1.07 -8.16 -22.21
N VAL A 55 -0.02 -8.17 -21.43
CA VAL A 55 -0.43 -6.98 -20.68
C VAL A 55 0.41 -6.93 -19.43
N SER A 56 1.36 -6.02 -19.40
CA SER A 56 2.18 -5.79 -18.22
C SER A 56 1.36 -5.10 -17.12
N ALA A 57 0.59 -4.05 -17.43
CA ALA A 57 -0.30 -3.38 -16.48
C ALA A 57 -1.66 -3.03 -17.11
N HIS A 58 -2.77 -3.20 -16.38
CA HIS A 58 -4.14 -2.95 -16.81
C HIS A 58 -4.55 -1.47 -16.69
N ILE A 59 -3.79 -0.59 -17.35
CA ILE A 59 -4.02 0.86 -17.35
C ILE A 59 -4.31 1.39 -18.77
N VAL A 60 -4.99 2.54 -18.88
CA VAL A 60 -5.30 3.18 -20.18
C VAL A 60 -4.68 4.56 -20.33
N GLU A 61 -4.31 4.91 -21.57
CA GLU A 61 -3.53 6.12 -21.90
C GLU A 61 -4.19 7.42 -21.39
N GLU A 62 -5.50 7.56 -21.58
CA GLU A 62 -6.24 8.80 -21.28
C GLU A 62 -6.37 9.06 -19.77
N ARG A 63 -6.16 8.04 -18.95
CA ARG A 63 -6.36 8.09 -17.50
C ARG A 63 -5.09 7.81 -16.71
N SER A 64 -3.93 7.73 -17.35
CA SER A 64 -2.66 7.34 -16.69
C SER A 64 -1.64 8.47 -16.68
N LEU A 65 -2.09 9.68 -16.33
CA LEU A 65 -1.30 10.91 -16.43
C LEU A 65 -0.57 11.27 -15.14
N THR A 66 -0.86 10.60 -14.03
CA THR A 66 -0.14 10.74 -12.75
C THR A 66 0.07 9.38 -12.09
N PRO A 67 1.02 9.22 -11.15
CA PRO A 67 1.17 7.98 -10.38
C PRO A 67 -0.12 7.59 -9.64
N TYR A 68 -0.86 8.58 -9.12
CA TYR A 68 -2.14 8.33 -8.45
C TYR A 68 -3.17 7.72 -9.40
N ASP A 69 -3.28 8.25 -10.62
CA ASP A 69 -4.27 7.75 -11.58
C ASP A 69 -3.91 6.36 -12.14
N ILE A 70 -2.60 6.05 -12.23
CA ILE A 70 -2.10 4.71 -12.55
C ILE A 70 -2.51 3.73 -11.45
N ASN A 71 -2.20 4.06 -10.20
CA ASN A 71 -2.52 3.24 -9.04
C ASN A 71 -4.03 3.05 -8.84
N ALA A 72 -4.83 4.06 -9.19
CA ALA A 72 -6.28 3.97 -9.12
C ALA A 72 -6.84 2.91 -10.07
N GLN A 73 -6.17 2.65 -11.19
CA GLN A 73 -6.60 1.66 -12.19
C GLN A 73 -6.07 0.27 -11.86
N ASP A 74 -4.76 0.15 -11.61
CA ASP A 74 -4.11 -1.14 -11.41
C ASP A 74 -3.04 -1.08 -10.32
N TYR A 75 -3.50 -1.08 -9.07
CA TYR A 75 -2.62 -1.02 -7.89
C TYR A 75 -1.75 -2.28 -7.72
N ASP A 76 -2.10 -3.43 -8.31
CA ASP A 76 -1.27 -4.66 -8.19
C ASP A 76 -0.19 -4.77 -9.27
N ALA A 77 -0.16 -3.86 -10.24
CA ALA A 77 0.85 -3.85 -11.27
C ALA A 77 2.25 -3.63 -10.67
N GLY A 78 3.22 -4.44 -11.08
CA GLY A 78 4.62 -4.22 -10.72
C GLY A 78 5.21 -3.00 -11.44
N LEU A 79 6.18 -2.34 -10.80
CA LEU A 79 6.83 -1.15 -11.36
C LEU A 79 7.37 -1.36 -12.79
N ASP A 80 8.05 -2.49 -13.04
CA ASP A 80 8.58 -2.82 -14.37
C ASP A 80 7.50 -2.88 -15.44
N ASP A 81 6.33 -3.34 -15.04
CA ASP A 81 5.21 -3.57 -15.92
C ASP A 81 4.45 -2.26 -16.23
N VAL A 82 4.27 -1.41 -15.23
CA VAL A 82 3.84 -0.01 -15.40
C VAL A 82 4.78 0.71 -16.36
N MET A 83 6.10 0.58 -16.16
CA MET A 83 7.13 1.22 -16.98
C MET A 83 7.10 0.77 -18.45
N LYS A 84 6.88 -0.52 -18.72
CA LYS A 84 6.69 -1.03 -20.09
C LYS A 84 5.45 -0.41 -20.73
N THR A 85 4.33 -0.37 -20.01
CA THR A 85 3.06 0.19 -20.53
C THR A 85 3.19 1.68 -20.83
N LEU A 86 3.83 2.46 -19.95
CA LEU A 86 4.08 3.90 -20.19
C LEU A 86 4.95 4.16 -21.42
N LYS A 87 5.96 3.32 -21.69
CA LYS A 87 6.78 3.42 -22.92
C LYS A 87 5.96 3.18 -24.19
N VAL A 88 4.98 2.27 -24.13
CA VAL A 88 4.04 2.05 -25.24
C VAL A 88 3.18 3.29 -25.46
N PHE A 89 2.62 3.88 -24.40
CA PHE A 89 1.83 5.11 -24.49
C PHE A 89 2.64 6.28 -25.06
N PHE A 90 3.87 6.48 -24.57
CA PHE A 90 4.80 7.48 -25.08
C PHE A 90 5.06 7.34 -26.58
N THR A 91 5.20 6.10 -27.07
CA THR A 91 5.50 5.83 -28.48
C THR A 91 4.28 6.04 -29.38
N ARG A 92 3.09 5.67 -28.90
CA ARG A 92 1.85 5.68 -29.68
C ARG A 92 1.13 7.03 -29.69
N THR A 93 1.28 7.85 -28.65
CA THR A 93 0.51 9.08 -28.52
C THR A 93 1.01 10.16 -29.49
N ASP A 94 0.08 10.75 -30.24
CA ASP A 94 0.36 11.92 -31.11
C ASP A 94 0.23 13.24 -30.35
N ASN A 95 -0.37 13.23 -29.15
CA ASN A 95 -0.53 14.43 -28.33
C ASN A 95 0.79 14.78 -27.63
N LEU A 96 1.43 15.86 -28.07
CA LEU A 96 2.72 16.31 -27.54
C LEU A 96 2.70 16.54 -26.02
N GLN A 97 1.62 17.11 -25.48
CA GLN A 97 1.50 17.36 -24.04
C GLN A 97 1.46 16.06 -23.24
N ARG A 98 0.71 15.06 -23.70
CA ARG A 98 0.67 13.72 -23.07
C ARG A 98 1.99 12.99 -23.22
N LYS A 99 2.64 13.12 -24.38
CA LYS A 99 3.96 12.55 -24.63
C LYS A 99 4.99 13.07 -23.63
N THR A 100 4.99 14.38 -23.36
CA THR A 100 5.79 15.00 -22.29
C THR A 100 5.47 14.42 -20.92
N VAL A 101 4.19 14.22 -20.59
CA VAL A 101 3.79 13.60 -19.31
C VAL A 101 4.32 12.18 -19.19
N PHE A 102 4.16 11.32 -20.20
CA PHE A 102 4.65 9.93 -20.13
C PHE A 102 6.17 9.84 -20.03
N ASP A 103 6.90 10.66 -20.77
CA ASP A 103 8.37 10.75 -20.64
C ASP A 103 8.79 11.21 -19.24
N GLY A 104 8.12 12.22 -18.69
CA GLY A 104 8.36 12.68 -17.32
C GLY A 104 8.06 11.61 -16.27
N LEU A 105 6.98 10.83 -16.43
CA LEU A 105 6.63 9.74 -15.52
C LEU A 105 7.66 8.62 -15.55
N ILE A 106 8.14 8.24 -16.73
CA ILE A 106 9.22 7.25 -16.90
C ILE A 106 10.49 7.69 -16.15
N LYS A 107 10.87 8.97 -16.27
CA LYS A 107 12.02 9.55 -15.54
C LYS A 107 11.79 9.57 -14.03
N LEU A 108 10.60 9.98 -13.59
CA LEU A 108 10.23 10.00 -12.17
C LEU A 108 10.36 8.61 -11.55
N LEU A 109 9.77 7.60 -12.19
CA LEU A 109 9.73 6.22 -11.70
C LEU A 109 11.10 5.52 -11.72
N THR A 110 12.01 5.95 -12.60
CA THR A 110 13.40 5.47 -12.61
C THR A 110 14.30 6.19 -11.60
N GLY A 111 13.80 7.26 -10.98
CA GLY A 111 14.54 8.07 -10.01
C GLY A 111 15.35 9.22 -10.63
N ASP A 112 15.21 9.48 -11.94
CA ASP A 112 15.76 10.69 -12.57
C ASP A 112 14.86 11.90 -12.25
N LEU A 113 14.93 12.36 -11.00
CA LEU A 113 14.10 13.46 -10.50
C LEU A 113 14.37 14.77 -11.24
N ARG A 114 15.64 15.08 -11.53
CA ARG A 114 15.99 16.30 -12.25
C ARG A 114 15.46 16.28 -13.68
N GLY A 115 15.62 15.15 -14.38
CA GLY A 115 15.04 14.98 -15.71
C GLY A 115 13.52 15.06 -15.70
N ALA A 116 12.86 14.47 -14.70
CA ALA A 116 11.41 14.53 -14.51
C ALA A 116 10.92 15.98 -14.33
N VAL A 117 11.54 16.75 -13.40
CA VAL A 117 11.22 18.17 -13.15
C VAL A 117 11.27 18.99 -14.44
N ASN A 118 12.37 18.87 -15.19
CA ASN A 118 12.60 19.58 -16.45
C ASN A 118 11.61 19.19 -17.55
N THR A 119 11.18 17.92 -17.57
CA THR A 119 10.25 17.41 -18.57
C THR A 119 8.85 17.92 -18.27
N PHE A 120 8.37 17.77 -17.03
CA PHE A 120 7.02 18.20 -16.66
C PHE A 120 6.79 19.71 -16.80
N SER A 121 7.83 20.55 -16.63
CA SER A 121 7.71 22.00 -16.81
C SER A 121 7.41 22.44 -18.25
N GLN A 122 7.52 21.53 -19.22
CA GLN A 122 7.24 21.82 -20.64
C GLN A 122 5.75 21.63 -21.00
N SER A 123 4.94 21.13 -20.07
CA SER A 123 3.52 20.89 -20.28
C SER A 123 2.65 21.81 -19.41
N ASN A 124 1.55 22.27 -19.99
CA ASN A 124 0.57 23.13 -19.31
C ASN A 124 -0.61 22.33 -18.73
N LEU A 125 -0.56 21.00 -18.79
CA LEU A 125 -1.59 20.14 -18.21
C LEU A 125 -1.56 20.21 -16.68
N ILE A 126 -2.72 20.08 -16.05
CA ILE A 126 -2.82 20.09 -14.59
C ILE A 126 -2.06 18.91 -13.96
N GLU A 127 -2.09 17.75 -14.61
CA GLU A 127 -1.38 16.54 -14.24
C GLU A 127 0.14 16.73 -14.33
N ALA A 128 0.61 17.45 -15.36
CA ALA A 128 2.01 17.80 -15.48
C ALA A 128 2.46 18.74 -14.35
N ARG A 129 1.63 19.73 -13.99
CA ARG A 129 1.91 20.62 -12.84
C ARG A 129 1.96 19.84 -11.53
N TYR A 130 1.04 18.89 -11.33
CA TYR A 130 1.06 17.98 -10.18
C TYR A 130 2.36 17.16 -10.14
N ASN A 131 2.72 16.50 -11.24
CA ASN A 131 3.92 15.66 -11.30
C ASN A 131 5.21 16.47 -11.18
N HIS A 132 5.24 17.71 -11.67
CA HIS A 132 6.38 18.62 -11.52
C HIS A 132 6.64 18.94 -10.04
N LEU A 133 5.59 19.35 -9.31
CA LEU A 133 5.70 19.62 -7.87
C LEU A 133 6.00 18.35 -7.07
N LEU A 134 5.47 17.21 -7.50
CA LEU A 134 5.77 15.91 -6.90
C LEU A 134 7.26 15.57 -7.03
N ALA A 135 7.83 15.73 -8.22
CA ALA A 135 9.24 15.46 -8.47
C ALA A 135 10.17 16.38 -7.66
N LYS A 136 9.80 17.67 -7.53
CA LYS A 136 10.49 18.63 -6.64
C LYS A 136 10.40 18.23 -5.16
N LEU A 137 9.22 17.80 -4.70
CA LEU A 137 9.06 17.31 -3.33
C LEU A 137 10.00 16.12 -3.08
N TYR A 138 10.07 15.18 -4.02
CA TYR A 138 10.94 14.01 -3.90
C TYR A 138 12.44 14.35 -4.00
N SER A 139 12.83 15.45 -4.65
CA SER A 139 14.22 15.94 -4.67
C SER A 139 14.61 16.68 -3.37
N GLY A 140 13.67 16.84 -2.43
CA GLY A 140 13.87 17.54 -1.16
C GLY A 140 13.71 19.06 -1.27
N GLU A 141 13.16 19.57 -2.38
CA GLU A 141 12.84 20.99 -2.52
C GLU A 141 11.59 21.35 -1.71
N ASP A 142 11.59 22.54 -1.08
CA ASP A 142 10.38 23.08 -0.44
C ASP A 142 9.43 23.64 -1.50
N VAL A 143 8.30 22.97 -1.68
CA VAL A 143 7.26 23.33 -2.66
C VAL A 143 6.07 24.05 -2.02
N SER A 144 6.17 24.50 -0.78
CA SER A 144 5.03 25.00 0.01
C SER A 144 4.32 26.20 -0.65
N GLN A 145 5.08 27.14 -1.22
CA GLN A 145 4.51 28.33 -1.88
C GLN A 145 3.83 27.97 -3.20
N GLU A 146 4.48 27.17 -4.05
CA GLU A 146 3.90 26.72 -5.31
C GLU A 146 2.68 25.83 -5.11
N LEU A 147 2.67 25.00 -4.05
CA LEU A 147 1.54 24.16 -3.67
C LEU A 147 0.36 25.01 -3.19
N ALA A 148 0.58 26.02 -2.36
CA ALA A 148 -0.46 26.95 -1.94
C ALA A 148 -1.09 27.68 -3.15
N LYS A 149 -0.25 28.12 -4.10
CA LYS A 149 -0.73 28.69 -5.37
C LYS A 149 -1.49 27.66 -6.19
N PHE A 150 -1.00 26.42 -6.29
CA PHE A 150 -1.65 25.37 -7.06
C PHE A 150 -3.04 25.03 -6.53
N LEU A 151 -3.20 24.94 -5.20
CA LEU A 151 -4.49 24.78 -4.55
C LEU A 151 -5.43 25.95 -4.83
N LYS A 152 -4.93 27.20 -4.74
CA LYS A 152 -5.72 28.40 -5.02
C LYS A 152 -6.21 28.45 -6.48
N ASP A 153 -5.34 28.07 -7.42
CA ASP A 153 -5.64 28.07 -8.84
C ASP A 153 -6.59 26.92 -9.24
N ASN A 154 -6.60 25.81 -8.49
CA ASN A 154 -7.35 24.58 -8.84
C ASN A 154 -8.07 23.96 -7.62
N PRO A 155 -8.97 24.70 -6.93
CA PRO A 155 -9.55 24.27 -5.66
C PRO A 155 -10.43 23.02 -5.78
N ASP A 156 -11.03 22.78 -6.95
CA ASP A 156 -11.91 21.63 -7.18
C ASP A 156 -11.13 20.35 -7.52
N SER A 157 -9.88 20.49 -7.98
CA SER A 157 -9.02 19.36 -8.34
C SER A 157 -8.57 18.58 -7.12
N ILE A 158 -8.49 17.26 -7.24
CA ILE A 158 -7.95 16.39 -6.19
C ILE A 158 -6.43 16.53 -6.07
N TYR A 159 -5.73 16.82 -7.16
CA TYR A 159 -4.26 16.83 -7.24
C TYR A 159 -3.53 17.74 -6.22
N PRO A 160 -3.91 19.02 -6.03
CA PRO A 160 -3.26 19.84 -5.00
C PRO A 160 -3.51 19.30 -3.57
N ILE A 161 -4.66 18.66 -3.33
CA ILE A 161 -4.97 18.05 -2.03
C ILE A 161 -4.12 16.80 -1.80
N LEU A 162 -3.89 15.99 -2.85
CA LEU A 162 -2.97 14.84 -2.80
C LEU A 162 -1.53 15.28 -2.52
N LEU A 163 -1.06 16.36 -3.14
CA LEU A 163 0.29 16.89 -2.86
C LEU A 163 0.44 17.40 -1.43
N LEU A 164 -0.59 18.05 -0.88
CA LEU A 164 -0.59 18.44 0.53
C LEU A 164 -0.44 17.22 1.44
N LEU A 165 -1.19 16.15 1.15
CA LEU A 165 -1.10 14.91 1.91
C LEU A 165 0.30 14.28 1.80
N GLN A 166 0.85 14.19 0.59
CA GLN A 166 2.20 13.63 0.39
C GLN A 166 3.30 14.47 1.03
N ASN A 167 3.16 15.80 1.04
CA ASN A 167 4.10 16.69 1.72
C ASN A 167 4.13 16.42 3.24
N GLU A 168 2.97 16.26 3.86
CA GLU A 168 2.90 15.92 5.29
C GLU A 168 3.45 14.51 5.58
N LEU A 169 3.16 13.53 4.72
CA LEU A 169 3.78 12.20 4.80
C LEU A 169 5.31 12.25 4.64
N HIS A 170 5.82 13.09 3.73
CA HIS A 170 7.26 13.26 3.50
C HIS A 170 7.97 13.86 4.72
N LYS A 171 7.35 14.86 5.37
CA LYS A 171 7.82 15.42 6.64
C LYS A 171 7.71 14.44 7.81
N GLY A 172 6.89 13.40 7.66
CA GLY A 172 6.60 12.43 8.70
C GLY A 172 5.76 12.99 9.85
N ARG A 173 5.05 14.11 9.68
CA ARG A 173 4.23 14.69 10.75
C ARG A 173 2.76 14.32 10.55
N LEU A 174 2.05 14.07 11.64
CA LEU A 174 0.59 13.84 11.59
C LEU A 174 -0.21 15.15 11.58
N ASP A 175 0.45 16.30 11.72
CA ASP A 175 -0.16 17.62 11.74
C ASP A 175 -0.99 17.85 10.48
N GLY A 176 -2.32 17.97 10.63
CA GLY A 176 -3.21 18.29 9.51
C GLY A 176 -3.55 17.13 8.57
N VAL A 177 -2.91 15.97 8.67
CA VAL A 177 -3.24 14.78 7.85
C VAL A 177 -4.72 14.42 7.97
N GLU A 178 -5.25 14.38 9.20
CA GLU A 178 -6.66 14.09 9.44
C GLU A 178 -7.60 15.06 8.74
N LYS A 179 -7.29 16.37 8.78
CA LYS A 179 -8.10 17.41 8.12
C LYS A 179 -8.05 17.25 6.60
N ILE A 180 -6.88 16.94 6.04
CA ILE A 180 -6.72 16.68 4.60
C ILE A 180 -7.55 15.45 4.19
N LEU A 181 -7.48 14.37 4.96
CA LEU A 181 -8.27 13.16 4.73
C LEU A 181 -9.77 13.42 4.82
N GLN A 182 -10.24 14.26 5.75
CA GLN A 182 -11.66 14.67 5.82
C GLN A 182 -12.12 15.40 4.55
N VAL A 183 -11.25 16.18 3.91
CA VAL A 183 -11.55 16.84 2.63
C VAL A 183 -11.58 15.81 1.50
N LEU A 184 -10.61 14.91 1.44
CA LEU A 184 -10.55 13.84 0.44
C LEU A 184 -11.72 12.86 0.55
N ALA A 185 -12.16 12.53 1.75
CA ALA A 185 -13.31 11.65 2.01
C ALA A 185 -14.62 12.18 1.39
N LYS A 186 -14.72 13.50 1.16
CA LYS A 186 -15.86 14.11 0.46
C LYS A 186 -15.77 13.97 -1.06
N LYS A 187 -14.60 13.61 -1.60
CA LYS A 187 -14.35 13.49 -3.05
C LYS A 187 -14.65 12.09 -3.58
N SER A 188 -14.48 11.03 -2.79
CA SER A 188 -14.84 9.66 -3.19
C SER A 188 -15.04 8.70 -2.01
N LYS A 189 -15.75 7.59 -2.24
CA LYS A 189 -15.99 6.50 -1.28
C LYS A 189 -14.73 5.71 -0.96
N PHE A 190 -13.80 5.59 -1.90
CA PHE A 190 -12.47 5.08 -1.62
C PHE A 190 -11.76 5.94 -0.54
N TRP A 191 -11.75 7.27 -0.70
CA TRP A 191 -11.14 8.15 0.29
C TRP A 191 -11.92 8.19 1.61
N GLU A 192 -13.25 8.00 1.57
CA GLU A 192 -14.06 7.80 2.77
C GLU A 192 -13.57 6.56 3.55
N LEU A 193 -13.32 5.44 2.87
CA LEU A 193 -12.76 4.23 3.48
C LEU A 193 -11.34 4.47 4.04
N VAL A 194 -10.45 5.13 3.28
CA VAL A 194 -9.09 5.44 3.77
C VAL A 194 -9.16 6.27 5.05
N TYR A 195 -10.02 7.29 5.10
CA TYR A 195 -10.21 8.12 6.28
C TYR A 195 -10.75 7.32 7.47
N THR A 196 -11.74 6.46 7.27
CA THR A 196 -12.32 5.69 8.39
C THR A 196 -11.42 4.57 8.88
N VAL A 197 -10.60 3.97 8.01
CA VAL A 197 -9.53 3.05 8.44
C VAL A 197 -8.48 3.80 9.25
N PHE A 198 -8.04 4.98 8.79
CA PHE A 198 -7.10 5.83 9.54
C PHE A 198 -7.64 6.21 10.93
N CYS A 199 -8.94 6.47 11.05
CA CYS A 199 -9.61 6.76 12.31
C CYS A 199 -10.01 5.52 13.13
N SER A 200 -9.76 4.30 12.63
CA SER A 200 -10.21 3.04 13.25
C SER A 200 -11.73 2.96 13.47
N THR A 201 -12.51 3.52 12.54
CA THR A 201 -13.99 3.56 12.57
C THR A 201 -14.63 2.95 11.33
N ALA A 202 -13.86 2.27 10.48
CA ALA A 202 -14.35 1.69 9.24
C ALA A 202 -15.43 0.62 9.46
N THR A 203 -16.47 0.64 8.63
CA THR A 203 -17.56 -0.34 8.64
C THR A 203 -17.60 -1.17 7.35
N GLU A 204 -18.32 -2.29 7.39
CA GLU A 204 -18.53 -3.14 6.21
C GLU A 204 -19.24 -2.39 5.07
N ASP A 205 -20.21 -1.53 5.38
CA ASP A 205 -20.89 -0.70 4.39
C ASP A 205 -19.93 0.25 3.65
N GLN A 206 -18.96 0.83 4.36
CA GLN A 206 -17.95 1.69 3.77
C GLN A 206 -17.03 0.91 2.83
N ILE A 207 -16.65 -0.31 3.20
CA ILE A 207 -15.88 -1.20 2.32
C ILE A 207 -16.68 -1.51 1.05
N ASN A 208 -17.94 -1.92 1.19
CA ASN A 208 -18.81 -2.25 0.07
C ASN A 208 -19.02 -1.07 -0.88
N ASN A 209 -19.14 0.14 -0.34
CA ASN A 209 -19.23 1.36 -1.13
C ASN A 209 -17.93 1.68 -1.88
N ALA A 210 -16.77 1.50 -1.26
CA ALA A 210 -15.48 1.69 -1.93
C ALA A 210 -15.26 0.68 -3.06
N ILE A 211 -15.62 -0.59 -2.87
CA ILE A 211 -15.54 -1.64 -3.92
C ILE A 211 -16.33 -1.22 -5.18
N ARG A 212 -17.49 -0.59 -5.01
CA ARG A 212 -18.35 -0.16 -6.14
C ARG A 212 -17.72 0.94 -6.98
N GLU A 213 -16.78 1.73 -6.45
CA GLU A 213 -16.06 2.75 -7.24
C GLU A 213 -15.07 2.13 -8.24
N ARG A 214 -14.66 0.88 -8.02
CA ARG A 214 -13.74 0.13 -8.90
C ARG A 214 -12.41 0.85 -9.13
N ILE A 215 -11.96 1.64 -8.16
CA ILE A 215 -10.61 2.20 -8.11
C ILE A 215 -9.84 1.54 -6.97
N PHE A 216 -8.52 1.41 -7.12
CA PHE A 216 -7.65 0.84 -6.09
C PHE A 216 -8.10 -0.55 -5.61
N ALA A 217 -8.62 -1.40 -6.50
CA ALA A 217 -9.34 -2.63 -6.13
C ALA A 217 -8.53 -3.52 -5.17
N SER A 218 -7.27 -3.81 -5.48
CA SER A 218 -6.39 -4.64 -4.64
C SER A 218 -6.07 -4.01 -3.28
N LEU A 219 -5.96 -2.68 -3.22
CA LEU A 219 -5.77 -1.95 -1.96
C LEU A 219 -7.05 -1.97 -1.12
N VAL A 220 -8.23 -1.79 -1.72
CA VAL A 220 -9.51 -1.92 -1.01
C VAL A 220 -9.66 -3.31 -0.39
N VAL A 221 -9.28 -4.36 -1.12
CA VAL A 221 -9.25 -5.73 -0.57
C VAL A 221 -8.31 -5.81 0.63
N LEU A 222 -7.11 -5.22 0.55
CA LEU A 222 -6.16 -5.22 1.67
C LEU A 222 -6.73 -4.50 2.89
N LEU A 223 -7.27 -3.29 2.71
CA LEU A 223 -7.89 -2.52 3.78
C LEU A 223 -9.07 -3.27 4.41
N SER A 224 -9.83 -4.03 3.62
CA SER A 224 -10.93 -4.84 4.14
C SER A 224 -10.46 -5.94 5.10
N VAL A 225 -9.26 -6.51 4.91
CA VAL A 225 -8.69 -7.52 5.82
C VAL A 225 -8.21 -6.90 7.13
N TYR A 226 -7.77 -5.63 7.09
CA TYR A 226 -7.45 -4.88 8.31
C TYR A 226 -8.69 -4.58 9.16
N VAL A 227 -9.86 -4.41 8.53
CA VAL A 227 -11.15 -4.22 9.22
C VAL A 227 -11.73 -5.56 9.69
N ASP A 228 -11.71 -6.56 8.81
CA ASP A 228 -12.22 -7.90 9.06
C ASP A 228 -11.18 -8.96 8.67
N PRO A 229 -10.39 -9.46 9.64
CA PRO A 229 -9.34 -10.42 9.40
C PRO A 229 -9.83 -11.81 8.95
N THR A 230 -11.14 -12.07 8.92
CA THR A 230 -11.69 -13.34 8.40
C THR A 230 -11.71 -13.38 6.88
N ARG A 231 -11.55 -12.22 6.22
CA ARG A 231 -11.57 -12.11 4.76
C ARG A 231 -10.31 -12.71 4.15
N GLU A 232 -10.51 -13.43 3.04
CA GLU A 232 -9.41 -13.94 2.26
C GLU A 232 -8.70 -12.82 1.49
N TYR A 233 -7.37 -12.95 1.42
CA TYR A 233 -6.52 -12.05 0.66
C TYR A 233 -5.83 -12.81 -0.47
N PRO A 234 -6.07 -12.47 -1.76
CA PRO A 234 -5.51 -13.19 -2.88
C PRO A 234 -3.97 -13.08 -2.95
N ILE A 235 -3.37 -13.85 -3.85
CA ILE A 235 -1.95 -13.67 -4.22
C ILE A 235 -1.87 -12.44 -5.13
N GLN A 236 -0.88 -11.61 -4.90
CA GLN A 236 -0.70 -10.30 -5.52
C GLN A 236 0.78 -10.15 -5.91
N SER A 237 1.08 -9.35 -6.92
CA SER A 237 2.45 -9.14 -7.41
C SER A 237 3.14 -7.99 -6.69
N HIS A 238 2.39 -6.98 -6.25
CA HIS A 238 2.91 -5.75 -5.66
C HIS A 238 3.55 -5.96 -4.28
N THR A 239 4.72 -5.36 -4.03
CA THR A 239 5.52 -5.58 -2.81
C THR A 239 4.78 -5.15 -1.56
N CYS A 240 4.18 -3.95 -1.55
CA CYS A 240 3.39 -3.49 -0.38
C CYS A 240 2.27 -4.48 -0.01
N LEU A 241 1.55 -5.02 -1.00
CA LEU A 241 0.47 -5.97 -0.74
C LEU A 241 0.99 -7.26 -0.11
N ASN A 242 2.10 -7.80 -0.64
CA ASN A 242 2.73 -9.02 -0.13
C ASN A 242 3.30 -8.85 1.28
N VAL A 243 3.95 -7.72 1.56
CA VAL A 243 4.48 -7.40 2.89
C VAL A 243 3.36 -7.32 3.93
N HIS A 244 2.28 -6.60 3.62
CA HIS A 244 1.15 -6.48 4.54
C HIS A 244 0.43 -7.81 4.73
N LYS A 245 0.26 -8.61 3.67
CA LYS A 245 -0.30 -9.97 3.77
C LYS A 245 0.50 -10.85 4.73
N ALA A 246 1.82 -10.90 4.57
CA ALA A 246 2.69 -11.68 5.44
C ALA A 246 2.58 -11.22 6.90
N PHE A 247 2.55 -9.89 7.12
CA PHE A 247 2.33 -9.31 8.43
C PHE A 247 0.98 -9.71 9.04
N LEU A 248 -0.11 -9.62 8.27
CA LEU A 248 -1.47 -9.98 8.70
C LEU A 248 -1.57 -11.46 9.12
N ARG A 249 -0.82 -12.33 8.46
CA ARG A 249 -0.78 -13.77 8.74
C ARG A 249 0.26 -14.17 9.80
N GLY A 250 1.09 -13.23 10.27
CA GLY A 250 2.24 -13.54 11.11
C GLY A 250 3.36 -14.31 10.39
N GLU A 251 3.29 -14.44 9.06
CA GLU A 251 4.29 -15.10 8.21
C GLU A 251 5.53 -14.21 8.05
N THR A 252 6.67 -14.81 7.71
CA THR A 252 7.94 -14.08 7.51
C THR A 252 7.79 -13.01 6.44
N VAL A 253 8.06 -11.75 6.81
CA VAL A 253 8.07 -10.62 5.90
C VAL A 253 9.42 -10.56 5.18
N GLN A 254 9.41 -10.51 3.85
CA GLN A 254 10.56 -10.14 3.05
C GLN A 254 10.25 -8.84 2.33
N ALA A 255 11.08 -7.81 2.57
CA ALA A 255 10.85 -6.49 2.04
C ALA A 255 12.15 -5.83 1.56
N PRO A 256 12.11 -5.07 0.46
CA PRO A 256 13.21 -4.20 0.04
C PRO A 256 13.54 -3.13 1.08
N ASN A 257 14.78 -2.62 1.06
CA ASN A 257 15.27 -1.61 2.01
C ASN A 257 14.49 -0.29 2.01
N TRP A 258 13.85 0.04 0.88
CA TRP A 258 13.06 1.26 0.74
C TRP A 258 11.66 1.14 1.35
N CYS A 259 11.21 -0.06 1.74
CA CYS A 259 9.88 -0.33 2.31
C CYS A 259 9.91 -0.14 3.84
N PRO A 260 9.35 0.96 4.39
CA PRO A 260 9.52 1.28 5.81
C PRO A 260 8.86 0.24 6.72
N PHE A 261 7.59 -0.08 6.44
CA PHE A 261 6.80 -1.05 7.19
C PHE A 261 7.47 -2.44 7.19
N GLY A 262 7.94 -2.88 6.03
CA GLY A 262 8.61 -4.17 5.88
C GLY A 262 9.95 -4.24 6.63
N VAL A 263 10.78 -3.19 6.53
CA VAL A 263 12.05 -3.11 7.27
C VAL A 263 11.82 -3.13 8.78
N VAL A 264 10.86 -2.36 9.29
CA VAL A 264 10.49 -2.36 10.72
C VAL A 264 10.08 -3.77 11.18
N ALA A 265 9.20 -4.43 10.42
CA ALA A 265 8.74 -5.78 10.76
C ALA A 265 9.88 -6.82 10.72
N MET A 266 10.77 -6.73 9.72
CA MET A 266 11.93 -7.61 9.59
C MET A 266 12.91 -7.44 10.75
N GLU A 267 13.27 -6.20 11.10
CA GLU A 267 14.23 -5.93 12.17
C GLU A 267 13.66 -6.26 13.56
N ALA A 268 12.36 -6.04 13.78
CA ALA A 268 11.68 -6.49 15.00
C ALA A 268 11.72 -8.01 15.16
N ARG A 269 11.43 -8.78 14.09
CA ARG A 269 11.52 -10.24 14.09
C ARG A 269 12.95 -10.72 14.32
N ARG A 270 13.92 -10.13 13.61
CA ARG A 270 15.35 -10.42 13.79
C ARG A 270 15.77 -10.24 15.24
N TYR A 271 15.34 -9.14 15.85
CA TYR A 271 15.62 -8.86 17.26
C TYR A 271 14.94 -9.89 18.16
N LEU A 272 13.65 -10.21 18.00
CA LEU A 272 12.97 -11.25 18.80
C LEU A 272 13.62 -12.62 18.69
N SER A 273 14.18 -12.98 17.53
CA SER A 273 14.93 -14.23 17.32
C SER A 273 16.34 -14.24 17.94
N GLY A 274 16.75 -13.17 18.65
CA GLY A 274 18.04 -13.09 19.34
C GLY A 274 19.20 -12.55 18.49
N TYR A 275 18.96 -12.20 17.22
CA TYR A 275 19.97 -11.60 16.37
C TYR A 275 20.09 -10.09 16.60
N ARG A 276 21.27 -9.53 16.36
CA ARG A 276 21.50 -8.08 16.41
C ARG A 276 20.78 -7.40 15.24
N PRO A 277 19.96 -6.36 15.47
CA PRO A 277 19.26 -5.63 14.42
C PRO A 277 20.22 -4.70 13.66
N GLU A 278 19.90 -4.41 12.40
CA GLU A 278 20.63 -3.46 11.56
C GLU A 278 20.14 -2.03 11.83
N LEU A 279 20.65 -1.43 12.92
CA LEU A 279 20.20 -0.10 13.38
C LEU A 279 20.31 0.99 12.32
N ASP A 280 21.33 0.96 11.46
CA ASP A 280 21.52 1.98 10.42
C ASP A 280 20.40 1.96 9.37
N ARG A 281 19.77 0.81 9.12
CA ARG A 281 18.59 0.74 8.24
C ARG A 281 17.37 1.38 8.89
N LEU A 282 17.16 1.16 10.19
CA LEU A 282 16.08 1.79 10.93
C LEU A 282 16.28 3.31 11.05
N ARG A 283 17.53 3.76 11.26
CA ARG A 283 17.88 5.19 11.37
C ARG A 283 17.52 5.98 10.11
N LYS A 284 17.73 5.40 8.91
CA LYS A 284 17.32 6.00 7.63
C LYS A 284 15.79 6.21 7.52
N LEU A 285 15.02 5.46 8.31
CA LEU A 285 13.57 5.48 8.33
C LEU A 285 13.02 6.25 9.54
N GLU A 286 13.84 6.99 10.29
CA GLU A 286 13.39 7.72 11.49
C GLU A 286 12.30 8.76 11.21
N LYS A 287 12.08 9.19 9.96
CA LYS A 287 10.91 10.01 9.64
C LYS A 287 9.57 9.28 9.83
N TYR A 288 9.56 7.95 9.88
CA TYR A 288 8.37 7.15 10.14
C TYR A 288 8.22 6.86 11.64
N PRO A 289 7.04 7.08 12.25
CA PRO A 289 6.81 6.86 13.68
C PRO A 289 7.17 5.44 14.14
N GLU A 290 6.84 4.43 13.34
CA GLU A 290 7.05 3.01 13.62
C GLU A 290 8.54 2.69 13.84
N ALA A 291 9.41 3.29 13.02
CA ALA A 291 10.85 3.09 13.12
C ALA A 291 11.43 3.74 14.38
N LYS A 292 10.99 4.97 14.72
CA LYS A 292 11.38 5.63 15.97
C LYS A 292 10.95 4.84 17.20
N LEU A 293 9.70 4.37 17.20
CA LEU A 293 9.15 3.60 18.30
C LEU A 293 9.90 2.27 18.48
N LEU A 294 10.18 1.55 17.39
CA LEU A 294 10.99 0.32 17.43
C LEU A 294 12.40 0.59 17.96
N LEU A 295 13.07 1.65 17.51
CA LEU A 295 14.39 2.05 18.02
C LEU A 295 14.34 2.33 19.52
N GLY A 296 13.34 3.06 20.01
CA GLY A 296 13.12 3.30 21.43
C GLY A 296 13.04 2.00 22.24
N PHE A 297 12.24 1.03 21.76
CA PHE A 297 12.15 -0.28 22.40
C PHE A 297 13.45 -1.08 22.33
N ILE A 298 14.17 -1.08 21.21
CA ILE A 298 15.46 -1.78 21.09
C ILE A 298 16.44 -1.25 22.14
N TYR A 299 16.67 0.07 22.19
CA TYR A 299 17.60 0.67 23.15
C TYR A 299 17.15 0.46 24.60
N TYR A 300 15.83 0.47 24.87
CA TYR A 300 15.31 0.18 26.21
C TYR A 300 15.68 -1.24 26.65
N ASN A 301 15.45 -2.22 25.78
CA ASN A 301 15.79 -3.63 26.05
C ASN A 301 17.30 -3.87 26.14
N GLU A 302 18.13 -3.06 25.49
CA GLU A 302 19.61 -3.11 25.60
C GLU A 302 20.16 -2.35 26.82
N GLY A 303 19.29 -1.77 27.66
CA GLY A 303 19.69 -1.02 28.86
C GLY A 303 20.14 0.42 28.61
N SER A 304 20.07 0.90 27.37
CA SER A 304 20.44 2.27 26.98
C SER A 304 19.28 3.25 27.22
N LYS A 305 18.86 3.40 28.48
CA LYS A 305 17.66 4.18 28.87
C LYS A 305 17.63 5.62 28.37
N ALA A 306 18.76 6.32 28.40
CA ALA A 306 18.83 7.72 27.93
C ALA A 306 18.52 7.84 26.43
N ILE A 307 19.05 6.91 25.62
CA ILE A 307 18.79 6.87 24.18
C ILE A 307 17.34 6.45 23.91
N ALA A 308 16.84 5.45 24.64
CA ALA A 308 15.44 5.02 24.53
C ALA A 308 14.47 6.18 24.81
N LYS A 309 14.73 6.96 25.87
CA LYS A 309 13.94 8.13 26.23
C LYS A 309 13.87 9.15 25.09
N ASP A 310 15.01 9.50 24.48
CA ASP A 310 15.05 10.43 23.33
C ASP A 310 14.16 9.94 22.17
N TYR A 311 14.27 8.66 21.80
CA TYR A 311 13.45 8.09 20.74
C TYR A 311 11.96 8.09 21.05
N PHE A 312 11.57 7.78 22.29
CA PHE A 312 10.17 7.83 22.71
C PHE A 312 9.63 9.26 22.68
N GLU A 313 10.34 10.24 23.23
CA GLU A 313 9.91 11.65 23.21
C GLU A 313 9.77 12.18 21.78
N ARG A 314 10.70 11.82 20.89
CA ARG A 314 10.63 12.16 19.46
C ARG A 314 9.45 11.50 18.77
N PHE A 315 9.14 10.24 19.07
CA PHE A 315 7.93 9.56 18.58
C PHE A 315 6.65 10.25 19.09
N GLU A 316 6.54 10.49 20.39
CA GLU A 316 5.36 11.10 21.02
C GLU A 316 5.05 12.48 20.42
N SER A 317 6.09 13.30 20.19
CA SER A 317 5.96 14.62 19.55
C SER A 317 5.45 14.55 18.10
N GLN A 318 5.69 13.43 17.41
CA GLN A 318 5.37 13.25 16.00
C GLN A 318 3.91 12.84 15.76
N ILE A 319 3.33 12.00 16.63
CA ILE A 319 2.01 11.39 16.46
C ILE A 319 0.88 12.07 17.23
N GLN A 320 1.21 13.02 18.11
CA GLN A 320 0.31 13.81 18.96
C GLN A 320 -0.50 13.03 19.99
N ASN A 321 -1.13 11.91 19.62
CA ASN A 321 -1.98 11.10 20.48
C ASN A 321 -1.69 9.61 20.30
N PHE A 322 -1.56 8.91 21.42
CA PHE A 322 -1.47 7.47 21.49
C PHE A 322 -2.17 6.96 22.75
N ASP A 323 -2.56 5.70 22.69
CA ASP A 323 -2.98 4.90 23.83
C ASP A 323 -1.90 3.87 24.14
N VAL A 324 -1.77 3.54 25.43
CA VAL A 324 -0.86 2.48 25.87
C VAL A 324 -1.67 1.36 26.51
N TYR A 325 -1.33 0.13 26.14
CA TYR A 325 -1.89 -1.08 26.69
C TYR A 325 -0.78 -1.92 27.29
N LEU A 326 -1.06 -2.47 28.47
CA LEU A 326 -0.14 -3.32 29.22
C LEU A 326 -0.63 -4.76 29.20
N LYS A 327 0.30 -5.70 29.11
CA LYS A 327 0.02 -7.13 29.18
C LYS A 327 1.02 -7.81 30.12
N PRO A 328 0.64 -8.81 30.94
CA PRO A 328 1.60 -9.54 31.74
C PRO A 328 2.72 -10.12 30.85
N SER A 329 3.98 -9.73 31.12
CA SER A 329 5.11 -10.19 30.33
C SER A 329 5.39 -11.67 30.63
N ARG A 330 5.50 -12.49 29.59
CA ARG A 330 5.77 -13.93 29.72
C ARG A 330 7.25 -14.30 29.54
N SER A 331 8.15 -13.33 29.72
CA SER A 331 9.56 -13.32 29.24
C SER A 331 9.66 -12.93 27.76
N GLY A 332 10.58 -12.00 27.44
CA GLY A 332 10.76 -11.49 26.08
C GLY A 332 11.32 -10.08 26.01
N LYS A 333 11.40 -9.55 24.78
CA LYS A 333 11.84 -8.18 24.50
C LYS A 333 10.63 -7.25 24.50
N ILE A 334 10.55 -6.37 25.49
CA ILE A 334 9.42 -5.50 25.77
C ILE A 334 9.11 -4.61 24.55
N GLY A 335 7.85 -4.55 24.15
CA GLY A 335 7.32 -3.69 23.11
C GLY A 335 7.68 -4.10 21.68
N ILE A 336 8.39 -5.21 21.46
CA ILE A 336 8.85 -5.58 20.12
C ILE A 336 7.79 -6.38 19.34
N GLU A 337 6.97 -7.18 20.03
CA GLU A 337 6.00 -8.08 19.37
C GLU A 337 5.00 -7.33 18.48
N GLN A 338 4.61 -6.11 18.86
CA GLN A 338 3.65 -5.27 18.16
C GLN A 338 4.02 -4.94 16.70
N PHE A 339 5.31 -5.04 16.35
CA PHE A 339 5.81 -4.78 14.99
C PHE A 339 5.84 -6.03 14.11
N THR A 340 5.41 -7.19 14.61
CA THR A 340 5.57 -8.45 13.88
C THR A 340 4.27 -9.05 13.36
N LYS A 341 3.14 -8.64 13.95
CA LYS A 341 1.78 -9.10 13.62
C LYS A 341 0.75 -8.10 14.14
N ILE A 342 -0.49 -8.22 13.67
CA ILE A 342 -1.62 -7.51 14.29
C ILE A 342 -1.83 -8.01 15.73
N VAL A 343 -1.88 -7.06 16.66
CA VAL A 343 -2.22 -7.32 18.06
C VAL A 343 -3.72 -7.11 18.25
N ARG A 344 -4.40 -8.15 18.72
CA ARG A 344 -5.82 -8.07 19.10
C ARG A 344 -5.90 -7.87 20.61
N PHE A 345 -6.46 -6.73 21.01
CA PHE A 345 -6.66 -6.39 22.41
C PHE A 345 -7.86 -7.17 22.95
N ASP A 346 -7.58 -8.14 23.82
CA ASP A 346 -8.57 -8.92 24.56
C ASP A 346 -8.55 -8.53 26.05
N THR A 347 -9.25 -9.30 26.90
CA THR A 347 -9.33 -9.05 28.34
C THR A 347 -8.00 -9.18 29.08
N SER A 348 -6.94 -9.68 28.45
CA SER A 348 -5.60 -9.75 29.03
C SER A 348 -4.81 -8.44 28.93
N PHE A 349 -5.32 -7.46 28.19
CA PHE A 349 -4.72 -6.14 28.05
C PHE A 349 -5.39 -5.12 28.97
N GLU A 350 -4.57 -4.35 29.66
CA GLU A 350 -4.99 -3.25 30.52
C GLU A 350 -4.65 -1.92 29.84
N LYS A 351 -5.66 -1.09 29.56
CA LYS A 351 -5.43 0.25 29.01
C LYS A 351 -4.92 1.17 30.12
N VAL A 352 -3.80 1.85 29.89
CA VAL A 352 -3.29 2.90 30.77
C VAL A 352 -4.19 4.13 30.62
N THR A 353 -4.82 4.55 31.72
CA THR A 353 -5.75 5.69 31.74
C THR A 353 -5.06 7.02 31.98
N GLU A 354 -3.94 7.02 32.70
CA GLU A 354 -3.15 8.21 32.96
C GLU A 354 -2.29 8.59 31.74
N LYS A 355 -2.39 9.85 31.31
CA LYS A 355 -1.52 10.37 30.27
C LYS A 355 -0.11 10.55 30.83
N SER A 356 0.80 9.70 30.38
CA SER A 356 2.22 9.75 30.73
C SER A 356 3.07 9.35 29.53
N ASN A 357 4.36 9.69 29.58
CA ASN A 357 5.31 9.31 28.53
C ASN A 357 5.58 7.80 28.61
N ILE A 358 5.84 7.18 27.47
CA ILE A 358 6.10 5.75 27.30
C ILE A 358 7.21 5.28 28.25
N ILE A 359 8.28 6.08 28.40
CA ILE A 359 9.40 5.74 29.29
C ILE A 359 8.97 5.62 30.76
N HIS A 360 8.11 6.52 31.25
CA HIS A 360 7.63 6.48 32.63
C HIS A 360 6.67 5.31 32.85
N ILE A 361 5.83 5.00 31.85
CA ILE A 361 4.93 3.85 31.91
C ILE A 361 5.73 2.55 31.98
N LEU A 362 6.79 2.42 31.18
CA LEU A 362 7.72 1.29 31.19
C LEU A 362 8.37 1.11 32.57
N GLU A 363 8.90 2.20 33.15
CA GLU A 363 9.60 2.16 34.43
C GLU A 363 8.66 1.87 35.62
N GLY A 364 7.41 2.33 35.55
CA GLY A 364 6.38 2.01 36.54
C GLY A 364 5.82 0.59 36.44
N ASN A 365 6.07 -0.12 35.32
CA ASN A 365 5.49 -1.44 35.05
C ASN A 365 6.55 -2.46 34.57
N PRO A 366 7.62 -2.74 35.35
CA PRO A 366 8.76 -3.54 34.89
C PRO A 366 8.45 -5.00 34.56
N GLN A 367 7.30 -5.53 35.00
CA GLN A 367 6.85 -6.91 34.77
C GLN A 367 5.79 -7.02 33.66
N LYS A 368 5.47 -5.92 32.98
CA LYS A 368 4.48 -5.89 31.91
C LYS A 368 5.14 -5.61 30.57
N ASP A 369 4.63 -6.26 29.54
CA ASP A 369 4.86 -5.86 28.17
C ASP A 369 3.95 -4.68 27.81
N ILE A 370 4.34 -3.89 26.82
CA ILE A 370 3.69 -2.65 26.44
C ILE A 370 3.36 -2.63 24.95
N TYR A 371 2.18 -2.13 24.62
CA TYR A 371 1.69 -2.00 23.26
C TYR A 371 1.19 -0.57 23.08
N VAL A 372 1.69 0.10 22.06
CA VAL A 372 1.40 1.51 21.79
C VAL A 372 0.52 1.59 20.57
N VAL A 373 -0.69 2.12 20.75
CA VAL A 373 -1.70 2.26 19.70
C VAL A 373 -1.81 3.73 19.33
N TYR A 374 -1.66 4.02 18.04
CA TYR A 374 -1.74 5.38 17.50
C TYR A 374 -2.32 5.34 16.10
N LYS A 375 -2.71 6.51 15.57
CA LYS A 375 -3.20 6.62 14.20
C LYS A 375 -2.09 6.26 13.22
N ASN A 376 -2.24 5.14 12.54
CA ASN A 376 -1.22 4.59 11.67
C ASN A 376 -1.25 5.27 10.29
N LEU A 377 -0.17 5.98 9.94
CA LEU A 377 -0.03 6.65 8.65
C LEU A 377 0.15 5.68 7.48
N GLU A 378 0.48 4.42 7.73
CA GLU A 378 0.73 3.42 6.71
C GLU A 378 -0.48 3.24 5.78
N PHE A 379 -1.71 3.28 6.30
CA PHE A 379 -2.92 3.18 5.47
C PHE A 379 -3.06 4.34 4.48
N VAL A 380 -2.54 5.50 4.85
CA VAL A 380 -2.51 6.69 3.98
C VAL A 380 -1.35 6.59 3.00
N ARG A 381 -0.18 6.15 3.47
CA ARG A 381 1.03 5.94 2.65
C ARG A 381 0.77 4.95 1.51
N LEU A 382 0.02 3.87 1.78
CA LEU A 382 -0.31 2.85 0.79
C LEU A 382 -1.01 3.43 -0.44
N VAL A 383 -1.78 4.52 -0.34
CA VAL A 383 -2.44 5.12 -1.52
C VAL A 383 -1.42 5.61 -2.56
N PHE A 384 -0.21 5.96 -2.14
CA PHE A 384 0.89 6.42 -3.00
C PHE A 384 1.83 5.29 -3.44
N SER A 385 1.43 4.04 -3.19
CA SER A 385 2.08 2.79 -3.64
C SER A 385 3.56 2.66 -3.26
N GLU A 386 4.25 1.68 -3.84
CA GLU A 386 5.66 1.42 -3.56
C GLU A 386 6.60 2.33 -4.32
N GLU A 387 6.18 2.88 -5.44
CA GLU A 387 6.93 3.82 -6.28
C GLU A 387 7.32 5.07 -5.50
N TYR A 388 6.42 5.60 -4.67
CA TYR A 388 6.76 6.66 -3.72
C TYR A 388 7.96 6.26 -2.85
N CYS A 389 7.89 5.10 -2.20
CA CYS A 389 8.93 4.65 -1.28
C CYS A 389 10.24 4.32 -2.00
N ALA A 390 10.15 3.68 -3.17
CA ALA A 390 11.29 3.32 -3.99
C ALA A 390 12.03 4.54 -4.54
N VAL A 391 11.39 5.70 -4.62
CA VAL A 391 12.05 6.95 -5.03
C VAL A 391 12.56 7.73 -3.82
N VAL A 392 11.76 7.84 -2.75
CA VAL A 392 12.02 8.73 -1.61
C VAL A 392 12.95 8.10 -0.56
N ASN A 393 13.07 6.77 -0.50
CA ASN A 393 13.87 6.04 0.50
C ASN A 393 15.06 5.27 -0.10
N LYS A 394 15.43 5.56 -1.35
CA LYS A 394 16.73 5.15 -1.92
C LYS A 394 17.85 5.94 -1.23
#